data_AF-A0ABD3XSI6-F1
#
_entry.id   AF-A0ABD3XSI6-F1
#
_cell.length_a   1.000
_cell.length_b   1.000
_cell.length_c   1.000
_cell.angle_alpha   90.00
_cell.angle_beta   90.00
_cell.angle_gamma   90.00
#
_symmetry.space_group_name_H-M   'P 1'
#
loop_
_entity.id
_entity.type
_entity.pdbx_description
1 polymer ?
#
loop_
_entity_poly.entity_id
_entity_poly.type
_entity_poly.pdbx_seq_one_letter_code
_entity_poly.pdbx_strand_id
1 'polypeptide(L)'
;MEKVLIKRIYELLMVVSYISASDFGNKWMLDHDFENNLDTSQLLWDKEGISSLLHCGSLCNSNTSCRSFFYHPSLKKCLGSQSYKRGLPSGQSMQMGWKYFTQSQQCDGNYTFNKTLGVCFKIHPETKTYEEAMKTCEAEGAKLIITRNKMEFDYVIDVLKAAGPLTYALNGLRKTISNGIITWKWWSGQIPSYMEWEPGQPDNFLLDETCGNFFAVPGYQYKFDDINCGWHSSFICQKYI
;
A
#
# COMPACT_ATOMS: atom_id res chain seq x y z
N MET A 1 2.32 38.76 -37.33
CA MET A 1 1.74 38.54 -35.98
C MET A 1 0.87 37.28 -35.87
N GLU A 2 0.33 36.71 -36.96
CA GLU A 2 -0.49 35.48 -36.90
C GLU A 2 0.26 34.18 -36.54
N LYS A 3 1.54 34.03 -36.91
CA LYS A 3 2.29 32.78 -36.63
C LYS A 3 2.63 32.58 -35.14
N VAL A 4 2.67 33.64 -34.34
CA VAL A 4 2.92 33.57 -32.89
C VAL A 4 1.64 33.25 -32.11
N LEU A 5 0.47 33.67 -32.64
CA LEU A 5 -0.83 33.38 -32.03
C LEU A 5 -1.21 31.91 -32.21
N ILE A 6 -0.94 31.31 -33.38
CA ILE A 6 -1.18 29.89 -33.64
C ILE A 6 -0.28 29.02 -32.76
N LYS A 7 1.00 29.38 -32.58
CA LYS A 7 1.92 28.62 -31.71
C LYS A 7 1.47 28.65 -30.23
N ARG A 8 0.91 29.78 -29.77
CA ARG A 8 0.30 29.88 -28.43
C ARG A 8 -1.02 29.12 -28.30
N ILE A 9 -1.83 29.01 -29.36
CA ILE A 9 -3.06 28.19 -29.33
C ILE A 9 -2.72 26.69 -29.28
N TYR A 10 -1.63 26.25 -29.91
CA TYR A 10 -1.14 24.88 -29.79
C TYR A 10 -0.47 24.59 -28.43
N GLU A 11 0.17 25.56 -27.79
CA GLU A 11 0.72 25.41 -26.43
C GLU A 11 -0.35 25.53 -25.31
N LEU A 12 -1.52 26.13 -25.59
CA LEU A 12 -2.68 26.17 -24.69
C LEU A 12 -3.68 25.03 -24.89
N LEU A 13 -3.54 24.21 -25.92
CA LEU A 13 -4.20 22.91 -26.01
C LEU A 13 -3.45 21.95 -25.10
N MET A 14 -3.83 22.03 -23.82
CA MET A 14 -3.43 21.16 -22.75
C MET A 14 -3.22 19.73 -23.25
N VAL A 15 -2.04 19.20 -22.94
CA VAL A 15 -1.68 17.79 -22.94
C VAL A 15 -2.62 17.05 -21.99
N VAL A 16 -3.88 16.91 -22.36
CA VAL A 16 -4.75 15.87 -21.84
C VAL A 16 -4.60 14.75 -22.85
N SER A 17 -3.61 13.90 -22.62
CA SER A 17 -3.52 12.62 -23.33
C SER A 17 -4.84 11.88 -23.09
N TYR A 18 -5.69 11.84 -24.13
CA TYR A 18 -6.92 11.06 -24.08
C TYR A 18 -6.53 9.60 -23.92
N ILE A 19 -6.88 9.01 -22.78
CA ILE A 19 -6.72 7.58 -22.57
C ILE A 19 -7.77 6.85 -23.40
N SER A 20 -7.34 5.90 -24.23
CA SER A 20 -8.26 5.05 -25.00
C SER A 20 -9.06 4.14 -24.05
N ALA A 21 -10.21 3.64 -24.48
CA ALA A 21 -10.99 2.72 -23.66
C ALA A 21 -10.23 1.42 -23.33
N SER A 22 -9.39 0.94 -24.24
CA SER A 22 -8.52 -0.22 -24.03
C SER A 22 -7.42 0.08 -23.00
N ASP A 23 -6.75 1.22 -23.11
CA ASP A 23 -5.71 1.62 -22.15
C ASP A 23 -6.31 1.89 -20.77
N PHE A 24 -7.53 2.41 -20.73
CA PHE A 24 -8.28 2.62 -19.51
C PHE A 24 -8.60 1.28 -18.84
N GLY A 25 -9.14 0.31 -19.57
CA GLY A 25 -9.43 -1.03 -19.02
C GLY A 25 -8.18 -1.79 -18.56
N ASN A 26 -7.05 -1.58 -19.24
CA ASN A 26 -5.76 -2.16 -18.85
C ASN A 26 -5.16 -1.52 -17.60
N LYS A 27 -5.48 -0.25 -17.31
CA LYS A 27 -4.91 0.51 -16.20
C LYS A 27 -5.86 0.73 -15.03
N TRP A 28 -7.17 0.72 -15.22
CA TRP A 28 -8.17 1.05 -14.20
C TRP A 28 -9.24 -0.03 -14.13
N MET A 29 -9.34 -0.67 -12.97
CA MET A 29 -10.36 -1.68 -12.69
C MET A 29 -11.50 -1.07 -11.88
N LEU A 30 -12.73 -1.38 -12.28
CA LEU A 30 -13.91 -1.11 -11.47
C LEU A 30 -13.87 -2.00 -10.23
N ASP A 31 -13.95 -1.40 -9.06
CA ASP A 31 -14.15 -2.11 -7.81
C ASP A 31 -15.65 -2.38 -7.63
N HIS A 32 -16.04 -3.64 -7.75
CA HIS A 32 -17.42 -4.09 -7.59
C HIS A 32 -17.83 -4.25 -6.12
N ASP A 33 -16.87 -4.33 -5.20
CA ASP A 33 -17.08 -4.51 -3.76
C ASP A 33 -17.09 -3.15 -3.03
N PHE A 34 -17.27 -2.06 -3.77
CA PHE A 34 -17.32 -0.72 -3.22
C PHE A 34 -18.70 -0.41 -2.61
N GLU A 35 -18.72 -0.17 -1.30
CA GLU A 35 -19.95 0.04 -0.52
C GLU A 35 -20.41 1.52 -0.44
N ASN A 36 -20.06 2.38 -1.41
CA ASN A 36 -20.38 3.82 -1.38
C ASN A 36 -19.85 4.57 -0.13
N ASN A 37 -18.71 4.13 0.42
CA ASN A 37 -18.08 4.74 1.58
C ASN A 37 -16.70 5.31 1.18
N LEU A 38 -16.48 6.61 1.39
CA LEU A 38 -15.34 7.36 0.87
C LEU A 38 -14.60 8.12 1.95
N ASP A 39 -13.33 7.78 2.21
CA ASP A 39 -12.40 8.58 3.02
C ASP A 39 -12.05 9.92 2.34
N THR A 40 -12.74 10.99 2.76
CA THR A 40 -12.52 12.35 2.25
C THR A 40 -11.19 12.95 2.70
N SER A 41 -10.55 12.42 3.74
CA SER A 41 -9.27 12.93 4.25
C SER A 41 -8.10 12.72 3.27
N GLN A 42 -8.27 11.80 2.31
CA GLN A 42 -7.25 11.42 1.32
C GLN A 42 -7.57 11.93 -0.10
N LEU A 43 -8.58 12.80 -0.25
CA LEU A 43 -8.94 13.36 -1.55
C LEU A 43 -7.89 14.36 -2.02
N LEU A 44 -7.43 14.14 -3.25
CA LEU A 44 -6.58 15.06 -4.00
C LEU A 44 -7.40 16.14 -4.70
N TRP A 45 -8.60 15.79 -5.19
CA TRP A 45 -9.54 16.74 -5.78
C TRP A 45 -10.98 16.26 -5.70
N ASP A 46 -11.88 17.23 -5.74
CA ASP A 46 -13.30 17.08 -6.01
C ASP A 46 -13.66 18.00 -7.19
N LYS A 47 -14.02 17.42 -8.35
CA LYS A 47 -14.37 18.16 -9.56
C LYS A 47 -15.78 17.84 -10.04
N GLU A 48 -16.52 18.89 -10.37
CA GLU A 48 -17.83 18.82 -11.03
C GLU A 48 -17.71 19.07 -12.54
N GLY A 49 -18.75 18.75 -13.30
CA GLY A 49 -18.80 18.96 -14.75
C GLY A 49 -17.99 17.94 -15.58
N ILE A 50 -17.42 16.91 -14.95
CA ILE A 50 -16.70 15.82 -15.61
C ILE A 50 -17.71 14.82 -16.18
N SER A 51 -18.04 14.96 -17.46
CA SER A 51 -19.05 14.14 -18.15
C SER A 51 -18.55 12.78 -18.65
N SER A 52 -17.26 12.48 -18.50
CA SER A 52 -16.64 11.27 -19.03
C SER A 52 -15.82 10.54 -17.97
N LEU A 53 -16.04 9.23 -17.87
CA LEU A 53 -15.24 8.33 -17.03
C LEU A 53 -13.77 8.35 -17.45
N LEU A 54 -13.49 8.33 -18.75
CA LEU A 54 -12.13 8.38 -19.29
C LEU A 54 -11.42 9.68 -18.92
N HIS A 55 -12.14 10.80 -18.93
CA HIS A 55 -11.61 12.08 -18.47
C HIS A 55 -11.30 12.05 -16.97
N CYS A 56 -12.16 11.43 -16.15
CA CYS A 56 -11.87 11.27 -14.73
C CYS A 56 -10.60 10.43 -14.50
N GLY A 57 -10.43 9.32 -15.23
CA GLY A 57 -9.22 8.50 -15.15
C GLY A 57 -7.97 9.19 -15.71
N SER A 58 -8.09 10.02 -16.74
CA SER A 58 -6.96 10.78 -17.27
C SER A 58 -6.46 11.82 -16.27
N LEU A 59 -7.35 12.48 -15.51
CA LEU A 59 -6.98 13.36 -14.41
C LEU A 59 -6.14 12.62 -13.35
N CYS A 60 -6.52 11.38 -13.04
CA CYS A 60 -5.74 10.55 -12.12
C CYS A 60 -4.39 10.14 -12.72
N ASN A 61 -4.32 9.81 -14.01
CA ASN A 61 -3.05 9.51 -14.69
C ASN A 61 -2.07 10.69 -14.72
N SER A 62 -2.58 11.91 -14.86
CA SER A 62 -1.76 13.13 -14.90
C SER A 62 -1.26 13.57 -13.52
N ASN A 63 -1.71 12.92 -12.43
CA ASN A 63 -1.29 13.22 -11.08
C ASN A 63 -0.54 12.03 -10.46
N THR A 64 0.77 12.18 -10.25
CA THR A 64 1.64 11.12 -9.74
C THR A 64 1.30 10.66 -8.32
N SER A 65 0.54 11.46 -7.55
CA SER A 65 0.06 11.08 -6.22
C SER A 65 -1.27 10.33 -6.27
N CYS A 66 -1.96 10.32 -7.42
CA CYS A 66 -3.26 9.67 -7.54
C CYS A 66 -3.11 8.15 -7.62
N ARG A 67 -3.85 7.46 -6.74
CA ARG A 67 -3.86 6.00 -6.60
C ARG A 67 -5.20 5.39 -6.98
N SER A 68 -6.28 6.13 -6.76
CA SER A 68 -7.62 5.71 -7.12
C SER A 68 -8.52 6.92 -7.41
N PHE A 69 -9.67 6.68 -8.05
CA PHE A 69 -10.64 7.75 -8.28
C PHE A 69 -12.08 7.23 -8.24
N PHE A 70 -13.01 8.17 -8.01
CA PHE A 70 -14.45 7.94 -7.94
C PHE A 70 -15.13 8.73 -9.03
N TYR A 71 -16.06 8.11 -9.74
CA TYR A 71 -16.81 8.75 -10.81
C TYR A 71 -18.31 8.56 -10.61
N HIS A 72 -19.06 9.67 -10.60
CA HIS A 72 -20.51 9.65 -10.57
C HIS A 72 -21.06 10.11 -11.93
N PRO A 73 -21.68 9.22 -12.73
CA PRO A 73 -22.17 9.55 -14.07
C PRO A 73 -23.24 10.65 -14.07
N SER A 74 -24.28 10.52 -13.24
CA SER A 74 -25.40 11.46 -13.22
C SER A 74 -25.02 12.85 -12.72
N LEU A 75 -24.21 12.91 -11.64
CA LEU A 75 -23.70 14.18 -11.09
C LEU A 75 -22.55 14.78 -11.90
N LYS A 76 -22.01 14.04 -12.90
CA LYS A 76 -20.82 14.44 -13.66
C LYS A 76 -19.66 14.82 -12.73
N LYS A 77 -19.46 14.01 -11.69
CA LYS A 77 -18.55 14.31 -10.59
C LYS A 77 -17.38 13.34 -10.59
N CYS A 78 -16.17 13.84 -10.34
CA CYS A 78 -14.93 13.09 -10.34
C CYS A 78 -14.08 13.45 -9.12
N LEU A 79 -13.74 12.44 -8.32
CA LEU A 79 -12.91 12.59 -7.13
C LEU A 79 -11.62 11.79 -7.31
N GLY A 80 -10.47 12.39 -7.10
CA GLY A 80 -9.18 11.68 -7.08
C GLY A 80 -8.68 11.48 -5.66
N SER A 81 -8.05 10.34 -5.39
CA SER A 81 -7.53 9.99 -4.06
C SER A 81 -6.09 9.52 -4.14
N GLN A 82 -5.31 9.84 -3.11
CA GLN A 82 -3.95 9.33 -2.93
C GLN A 82 -3.89 7.97 -2.24
N SER A 83 -5.04 7.37 -1.93
CA SER A 83 -5.18 6.12 -1.21
C SER A 83 -6.01 5.11 -2.01
N TYR A 84 -5.79 3.83 -1.74
CA TYR A 84 -6.64 2.72 -2.20
C TYR A 84 -7.68 2.31 -1.14
N LYS A 85 -7.68 2.96 0.02
CA LYS A 85 -8.57 2.61 1.14
C LYS A 85 -10.03 2.88 0.80
N ARG A 86 -10.87 1.89 1.13
CA ARG A 86 -12.33 1.97 1.15
C ARG A 86 -12.77 2.56 2.50
N GLY A 87 -13.66 3.56 2.47
CA GLY A 87 -14.44 4.02 3.62
C GLY A 87 -13.80 4.96 4.64
N LEU A 88 -14.60 5.92 5.13
CA LEU A 88 -14.32 6.79 6.28
C LEU A 88 -14.42 6.02 7.61
N PRO A 89 -13.87 6.60 8.69
CA PRO A 89 -14.37 6.37 10.04
C PRO A 89 -15.89 6.62 10.06
N SER A 90 -16.66 5.58 10.37
CA SER A 90 -18.04 5.59 10.87
C SER A 90 -18.95 6.77 10.45
N GLY A 91 -19.81 6.57 9.44
CA GLY A 91 -21.13 7.23 9.42
C GLY A 91 -21.54 8.11 8.24
N GLN A 92 -20.82 8.13 7.11
CA GLN A 92 -21.30 8.83 5.90
C GLN A 92 -21.42 7.88 4.71
N SER A 93 -22.64 7.46 4.39
CA SER A 93 -22.95 6.79 3.12
C SER A 93 -23.10 7.84 2.02
N MET A 94 -22.40 7.67 0.89
CA MET A 94 -22.68 8.50 -0.29
C MET A 94 -24.05 8.16 -0.91
N GLN A 95 -24.56 9.06 -1.74
CA GLN A 95 -25.69 8.78 -2.65
C GLN A 95 -25.35 7.56 -3.54
N MET A 96 -26.33 6.71 -3.85
CA MET A 96 -26.12 5.59 -4.78
C MET A 96 -25.64 6.08 -6.16
N GLY A 97 -24.72 5.33 -6.79
CA GLY A 97 -24.32 5.56 -8.18
C GLY A 97 -22.84 5.94 -8.39
N TRP A 98 -22.06 6.02 -7.31
CA TRP A 98 -20.61 6.17 -7.41
C TRP A 98 -19.97 4.89 -7.94
N LYS A 99 -19.03 5.04 -8.87
CA LYS A 99 -18.17 3.98 -9.35
C LYS A 99 -16.75 4.24 -8.85
N TYR A 100 -16.15 3.24 -8.23
CA TYR A 100 -14.80 3.32 -7.69
C TYR A 100 -13.82 2.60 -8.62
N PHE A 101 -12.74 3.27 -9.00
CA PHE A 101 -11.71 2.72 -9.85
C PHE A 101 -10.36 2.74 -9.14
N THR A 102 -9.73 1.58 -9.10
CA THR A 102 -8.35 1.40 -8.64
C THR A 102 -7.48 1.06 -9.83
N GLN A 103 -6.17 1.30 -9.73
CA GLN A 103 -5.30 0.86 -10.81
C GLN A 103 -5.38 -0.67 -10.95
N SER A 104 -5.61 -1.15 -12.17
CA SER A 104 -5.29 -2.50 -12.63
C SER A 104 -3.82 -2.73 -12.35
N GLN A 105 -3.50 -3.34 -11.22
CA GLN A 105 -2.13 -3.55 -10.79
C GLN A 105 -1.89 -5.05 -10.63
N GLN A 106 -1.43 -5.66 -11.73
CA GLN A 106 -0.46 -6.75 -11.62
C GLN A 106 0.80 -6.14 -11.02
N CYS A 107 1.26 -6.67 -9.89
CA CYS A 107 2.59 -6.34 -9.43
C CYS A 107 3.61 -7.08 -10.32
N ASP A 108 4.68 -6.40 -10.69
CA ASP A 108 5.80 -7.07 -11.37
C ASP A 108 6.48 -8.07 -10.44
N GLY A 109 7.20 -9.05 -10.99
CA GLY A 109 8.16 -9.88 -10.23
C GLY A 109 7.56 -10.89 -9.26
N ASN A 110 6.39 -11.46 -9.57
CA ASN A 110 5.64 -12.42 -8.74
C ASN A 110 5.18 -11.85 -7.38
N TYR A 111 5.00 -10.53 -7.31
CA TYR A 111 4.34 -9.90 -6.17
C TYR A 111 2.83 -10.04 -6.28
N THR A 112 2.16 -10.12 -5.13
CA THR A 112 0.69 -10.14 -5.04
C THR A 112 0.20 -8.76 -4.65
N PHE A 113 -0.75 -8.21 -5.42
CA PHE A 113 -1.32 -6.90 -5.14
C PHE A 113 -2.37 -6.99 -4.04
N ASN A 114 -2.18 -6.20 -2.98
CA ASN A 114 -3.22 -5.93 -2.01
C ASN A 114 -4.02 -4.70 -2.42
N LYS A 115 -5.27 -4.92 -2.84
CA LYS A 115 -6.21 -3.82 -3.16
C LYS A 115 -6.53 -2.92 -1.96
N THR A 116 -6.74 -3.49 -0.78
CA THR A 116 -7.11 -2.77 0.46
C THR A 116 -5.99 -1.83 0.93
N LEU A 117 -4.74 -2.29 0.87
CA LEU A 117 -3.58 -1.51 1.33
C LEU A 117 -2.87 -0.74 0.21
N GLY A 118 -3.15 -1.06 -1.06
CA GLY A 118 -2.49 -0.42 -2.18
C GLY A 118 -1.01 -0.76 -2.29
N VAL A 119 -0.63 -1.97 -1.85
CA VAL A 119 0.76 -2.39 -1.75
C VAL A 119 0.93 -3.77 -2.37
N CYS A 120 2.02 -3.95 -3.08
CA CYS A 120 2.46 -5.25 -3.56
C CYS A 120 3.28 -5.92 -2.48
N PHE A 121 3.02 -7.18 -2.17
CA PHE A 121 3.83 -7.94 -1.24
C PHE A 121 4.25 -9.27 -1.84
N LYS A 122 5.37 -9.80 -1.38
CA LYS A 122 5.90 -11.11 -1.77
C LYS A 122 6.50 -11.77 -0.55
N ILE A 123 6.06 -13.00 -0.28
CA ILE A 123 6.67 -13.85 0.75
C ILE A 123 7.82 -14.59 0.08
N HIS A 124 8.97 -14.56 0.74
CA HIS A 124 10.16 -15.31 0.39
C HIS A 124 10.33 -16.42 1.45
N PRO A 125 9.97 -17.68 1.14
CA PRO A 125 10.01 -18.77 2.10
C PRO A 125 11.44 -19.22 2.43
N GLU A 126 12.44 -18.88 1.60
CA GLU A 126 13.83 -19.16 1.91
C GLU A 126 14.32 -18.35 3.11
N THR A 127 15.20 -18.96 3.90
CA THR A 127 15.67 -18.34 5.14
C THR A 127 16.93 -17.52 4.91
N LYS A 128 16.93 -16.28 5.39
CA LYS A 128 18.04 -15.32 5.29
C LYS A 128 18.21 -14.56 6.60
N THR A 129 19.41 -14.01 6.83
CA THR A 129 19.62 -12.98 7.86
C THR A 129 18.85 -11.70 7.51
N TYR A 130 18.65 -10.81 8.49
CA TYR A 130 17.95 -9.54 8.27
C TYR A 130 18.59 -8.71 7.15
N GLU A 131 19.91 -8.55 7.18
CA GLU A 131 20.67 -7.79 6.19
C GLU A 131 20.55 -8.38 4.78
N GLU A 132 20.54 -9.71 4.65
CA GLU A 132 20.39 -10.40 3.37
C GLU A 132 18.95 -10.32 2.85
N ALA A 133 17.95 -10.44 3.73
CA ALA A 133 16.55 -10.26 3.39
C ALA A 133 16.27 -8.84 2.90
N MET A 134 16.82 -7.83 3.59
CA MET A 134 16.74 -6.42 3.18
C MET A 134 17.33 -6.20 1.79
N LYS A 135 18.55 -6.69 1.54
CA LYS A 135 19.21 -6.63 0.22
C LYS A 135 18.41 -7.35 -0.86
N THR A 136 17.78 -8.47 -0.53
CA THR A 136 16.94 -9.23 -1.47
C THR A 136 15.73 -8.39 -1.89
N CYS A 137 15.02 -7.78 -0.93
CA CYS A 137 13.92 -6.88 -1.26
C CYS A 137 14.40 -5.67 -2.08
N GLU A 138 15.52 -5.06 -1.72
CA GLU A 138 16.08 -3.90 -2.45
C GLU A 138 16.44 -4.24 -3.90
N ALA A 139 17.01 -5.42 -4.16
CA ALA A 139 17.32 -5.90 -5.50
C ALA A 139 16.06 -6.11 -6.37
N GLU A 140 14.91 -6.36 -5.74
CA GLU A 140 13.60 -6.46 -6.40
C GLU A 140 12.89 -5.09 -6.55
N GLY A 141 13.54 -3.99 -6.16
CA GLY A 141 12.94 -2.65 -6.11
C GLY A 141 11.85 -2.54 -5.04
N ALA A 142 11.96 -3.35 -3.99
CA ALA A 142 11.06 -3.45 -2.85
C ALA A 142 11.81 -3.15 -1.54
N LYS A 143 11.13 -3.29 -0.41
CA LYS A 143 11.71 -3.18 0.95
C LYS A 143 11.08 -4.21 1.87
N LEU A 144 11.67 -4.51 3.03
CA LEU A 144 11.00 -5.34 4.03
C LEU A 144 9.64 -4.74 4.42
N ILE A 145 8.65 -5.61 4.64
CA ILE A 145 7.28 -5.23 5.00
C ILE A 145 7.26 -4.37 6.27
N ILE A 146 6.37 -3.38 6.31
CA ILE A 146 6.04 -2.62 7.53
C ILE A 146 4.53 -2.71 7.75
N THR A 147 4.09 -2.77 8.99
CA THR A 147 2.66 -2.77 9.34
C THR A 147 2.38 -1.61 10.27
N ARG A 148 1.96 -0.47 9.71
CA ARG A 148 1.83 0.79 10.47
C ARG A 148 0.72 0.76 11.49
N ASN A 149 -0.36 0.03 11.21
CA ASN A 149 -1.59 -0.02 12.00
C ASN A 149 -2.19 -1.44 11.97
N LYS A 150 -3.25 -1.67 12.76
CA LYS A 150 -3.89 -2.98 12.90
C LYS A 150 -4.40 -3.56 11.57
N MET A 151 -5.00 -2.74 10.72
CA MET A 151 -5.53 -3.19 9.42
C MET A 151 -4.41 -3.73 8.51
N GLU A 152 -3.25 -3.06 8.50
CA GLU A 152 -2.08 -3.54 7.75
C GLU A 152 -1.53 -4.85 8.33
N PHE A 153 -1.48 -4.94 9.66
CA PHE A 153 -1.04 -6.15 10.36
C PHE A 153 -1.95 -7.35 10.06
N ASP A 154 -3.26 -7.22 10.29
CA ASP A 154 -4.24 -8.29 10.10
C ASP A 154 -4.17 -8.86 8.68
N TYR A 155 -4.03 -7.98 7.68
CA TYR A 155 -3.90 -8.42 6.30
C TYR A 155 -2.62 -9.23 6.06
N VAL A 156 -1.45 -8.76 6.54
CA VAL A 156 -0.18 -9.49 6.37
C VAL A 156 -0.28 -10.87 7.02
N ILE A 157 -0.96 -10.98 8.15
CA ILE A 157 -1.20 -12.25 8.83
C ILE A 157 -2.06 -13.19 7.99
N ASP A 158 -3.13 -12.70 7.34
CA ASP A 158 -3.98 -13.52 6.46
C ASP A 158 -3.21 -14.06 5.26
N VAL A 159 -2.31 -13.25 4.69
CA VAL A 159 -1.41 -13.70 3.62
C VAL A 159 -0.46 -14.79 4.11
N LEU A 160 0.18 -14.59 5.27
CA LEU A 160 1.11 -15.56 5.85
C LEU A 160 0.42 -16.90 6.12
N LYS A 161 -0.83 -16.90 6.58
CA LYS A 161 -1.62 -18.12 6.75
C LYS A 161 -1.90 -18.82 5.41
N ALA A 162 -2.21 -18.05 4.37
CA ALA A 162 -2.54 -18.59 3.05
C ALA A 162 -1.32 -19.19 2.31
N ALA A 163 -0.12 -18.65 2.53
CA ALA A 163 1.12 -19.14 1.92
C ALA A 163 1.62 -20.48 2.49
N GLY A 164 1.01 -20.96 3.57
CA GLY A 164 1.52 -22.06 4.39
C GLY A 164 2.23 -21.52 5.62
N PRO A 165 2.07 -22.15 6.78
CA PRO A 165 2.51 -21.56 8.04
C PRO A 165 4.04 -21.54 8.15
N LEU A 166 4.60 -20.34 8.11
CA LEU A 166 6.01 -20.07 8.35
C LEU A 166 6.20 -19.76 9.84
N THR A 167 7.19 -20.37 10.49
CA THR A 167 7.39 -20.16 11.93
C THR A 167 7.80 -18.72 12.25
N TYR A 168 8.74 -18.18 11.47
CA TYR A 168 9.27 -16.83 11.64
C TYR A 168 9.34 -16.13 10.28
N ALA A 169 8.78 -14.92 10.20
CA ALA A 169 8.86 -14.07 9.02
C ALA A 169 9.43 -12.70 9.37
N LEU A 170 10.66 -12.40 8.93
CA LEU A 170 11.32 -11.11 9.12
C LEU A 170 10.49 -9.99 8.51
N ASN A 171 10.37 -8.92 9.27
CA ASN A 171 9.74 -7.69 8.85
C ASN A 171 10.72 -6.52 8.98
N GLY A 172 10.30 -5.31 8.66
CA GLY A 172 11.14 -4.12 8.65
C GLY A 172 11.40 -3.48 10.00
N LEU A 173 11.05 -4.14 11.12
CA LEU A 173 11.16 -3.58 12.46
C LEU A 173 12.56 -3.75 13.03
N ARG A 174 13.08 -2.71 13.68
CA ARG A 174 14.36 -2.73 14.41
C ARG A 174 14.28 -2.08 15.78
N LYS A 175 15.05 -2.62 16.71
CA LYS A 175 15.33 -2.02 18.00
C LYS A 175 16.32 -0.88 17.81
N THR A 176 16.01 0.27 18.40
CA THR A 176 16.87 1.45 18.40
C THR A 176 17.01 1.96 19.83
N ILE A 177 18.21 2.44 20.18
CA ILE A 177 18.50 3.00 21.50
C ILE A 177 18.88 4.46 21.33
N SER A 178 18.15 5.37 21.96
CA SER A 178 18.45 6.80 21.95
C SER A 178 18.31 7.37 23.35
N ASN A 179 19.36 8.01 23.86
CA ASN A 179 19.43 8.54 25.23
C ASN A 179 19.03 7.52 26.31
N GLY A 180 19.43 6.25 26.12
CA GLY A 180 19.09 5.15 27.04
C GLY A 180 17.66 4.61 26.90
N ILE A 181 16.85 5.14 25.99
CA ILE A 181 15.48 4.69 25.76
C ILE A 181 15.47 3.71 24.58
N ILE A 182 14.95 2.50 24.83
CA ILE A 182 14.71 1.48 23.81
C ILE A 182 13.41 1.80 23.07
N THR A 183 13.48 1.87 21.75
CA THR A 183 12.30 2.07 20.89
C THR A 183 12.35 1.15 19.67
N TRP A 184 11.20 0.60 19.29
CA TRP A 184 11.04 -0.19 18.08
C TRP A 184 10.53 0.68 16.94
N LYS A 185 11.25 0.68 15.83
CA LYS A 185 10.94 1.51 14.66
C LYS A 185 11.01 0.69 13.40
N TRP A 186 10.14 1.01 12.45
CA TRP A 186 10.26 0.52 11.08
C TRP A 186 11.53 1.10 10.43
N TRP A 187 12.05 0.45 9.39
CA TRP A 187 13.17 1.00 8.59
C TRP A 187 12.89 2.41 8.04
N SER A 188 11.61 2.82 7.95
CA SER A 188 11.20 4.16 7.54
C SER A 188 11.38 5.23 8.63
N GLY A 189 11.79 4.83 9.84
CA GLY A 189 11.87 5.68 11.03
C GLY A 189 10.53 5.85 11.76
N GLN A 190 9.42 5.35 11.19
CA GLN A 190 8.09 5.42 11.80
C GLN A 190 7.98 4.48 13.01
N ILE A 191 7.29 4.94 14.04
CA ILE A 191 6.88 4.12 15.19
C ILE A 191 5.57 3.41 14.82
N PRO A 192 5.44 2.09 15.02
CA PRO A 192 4.19 1.36 14.83
C PRO A 192 3.08 1.93 15.71
N SER A 193 1.87 2.15 15.17
CA SER A 193 0.70 2.49 15.98
C SER A 193 -0.07 1.27 16.48
N TYR A 194 0.24 0.10 15.93
CA TYR A 194 -0.22 -1.20 16.41
C TYR A 194 0.95 -2.17 16.49
N MET A 195 1.05 -2.85 17.63
CA MET A 195 2.06 -3.86 17.89
C MET A 195 1.55 -4.77 18.99
N GLU A 196 1.38 -6.05 18.67
CA GLU A 196 0.94 -7.07 19.61
C GLU A 196 2.05 -8.11 19.74
N TRP A 197 2.90 -7.92 20.73
CA TRP A 197 3.95 -8.87 21.07
C TRP A 197 3.36 -10.21 21.51
N GLU A 198 4.11 -11.27 21.23
CA GLU A 198 3.89 -12.56 21.85
C GLU A 198 4.03 -12.43 23.39
N PRO A 199 3.23 -13.15 24.19
CA PRO A 199 3.35 -13.15 25.65
C PRO A 199 4.74 -13.53 26.19
N GLY A 200 5.56 -12.52 26.46
CA GLY A 200 6.95 -12.70 26.90
C GLY A 200 7.89 -11.77 26.15
N GLN A 201 7.47 -11.32 24.97
CA GLN A 201 8.25 -10.48 24.07
C GLN A 201 7.99 -8.97 24.24
N PRO A 202 8.96 -8.12 23.88
CA PRO A 202 10.33 -8.48 23.50
C PRO A 202 11.19 -8.81 24.73
N ASP A 203 11.89 -9.94 24.71
CA ASP A 203 12.68 -10.45 25.84
C ASP A 203 14.19 -10.18 25.70
N ASN A 204 14.63 -9.79 24.49
CA ASN A 204 16.01 -9.51 24.16
C ASN A 204 16.93 -10.69 24.56
N PHE A 205 16.58 -11.90 24.13
CA PHE A 205 17.27 -13.13 24.48
C PHE A 205 18.79 -13.02 24.25
N LEU A 206 19.57 -13.45 25.24
CA LEU A 206 21.04 -13.34 25.26
C LEU A 206 21.59 -11.92 25.02
N LEU A 207 20.76 -10.89 25.21
CA LEU A 207 21.06 -9.48 24.94
C LEU A 207 21.33 -9.16 23.46
N ASP A 208 20.91 -10.03 22.54
CA ASP A 208 21.25 -9.94 21.11
C ASP A 208 20.04 -10.11 20.19
N GLU A 209 18.93 -9.44 20.51
CA GLU A 209 17.76 -9.39 19.64
C GLU A 209 17.39 -7.95 19.32
N THR A 210 17.57 -7.60 18.06
CA THR A 210 17.47 -6.21 17.59
C THR A 210 16.66 -6.08 16.29
N CYS A 211 16.18 -7.19 15.74
CA CYS A 211 15.33 -7.25 14.57
C CYS A 211 13.95 -7.82 14.94
N GLY A 212 12.89 -7.31 14.34
CA GLY A 212 11.54 -7.85 14.56
C GLY A 212 11.13 -8.86 13.50
N ASN A 213 10.27 -9.78 13.90
CA ASN A 213 9.66 -10.77 13.04
C ASN A 213 8.17 -10.96 13.39
N PHE A 214 7.45 -11.64 12.49
CA PHE A 214 6.14 -12.22 12.80
C PHE A 214 6.33 -13.70 13.14
N PHE A 215 6.04 -14.06 14.39
CA PHE A 215 6.15 -15.42 14.91
C PHE A 215 4.80 -16.12 14.94
N ALA A 216 4.73 -17.33 14.39
CA ALA A 216 3.52 -18.14 14.39
C ALA A 216 3.30 -18.81 15.76
N VAL A 217 2.32 -18.35 16.52
CA VAL A 217 1.88 -19.01 17.76
C VAL A 217 0.83 -20.10 17.46
N PRO A 218 0.51 -21.00 18.42
CA PRO A 218 -0.50 -22.05 18.21
C PRO A 218 -1.81 -21.54 17.59
N GLY A 219 -2.32 -22.25 16.59
CA GLY A 219 -3.47 -21.81 15.80
C GLY A 219 -3.12 -20.81 14.67
N TYR A 220 -1.83 -20.63 14.36
CA TYR A 220 -1.32 -19.73 13.32
C TYR A 220 -1.78 -18.28 13.50
N GLN A 221 -1.91 -17.88 14.76
CA GLN A 221 -2.00 -16.46 15.11
C GLN A 221 -0.56 -15.95 15.07
N TYR A 222 -0.26 -15.04 14.16
CA TYR A 222 1.08 -14.44 14.12
C TYR A 222 1.11 -13.27 15.09
N LYS A 223 2.17 -13.17 15.87
CA LYS A 223 2.44 -12.06 16.80
C LYS A 223 3.83 -11.49 16.57
N PHE A 224 4.12 -10.35 17.16
CA PHE A 224 5.47 -9.79 17.10
C PHE A 224 6.41 -10.53 18.04
N ASP A 225 7.65 -10.68 17.59
CA ASP A 225 8.74 -11.32 18.30
C ASP A 225 10.04 -10.62 17.90
N ASP A 226 10.95 -10.40 18.85
CA ASP A 226 12.30 -9.96 18.53
C ASP A 226 13.21 -11.15 18.32
N ILE A 227 14.18 -10.96 17.44
CA ILE A 227 15.12 -12.01 17.09
C ILE A 227 16.50 -11.42 16.83
N ASN A 228 17.49 -12.29 16.97
CA ASN A 228 18.84 -12.03 16.49
C ASN A 228 18.83 -11.75 14.98
N CYS A 229 19.38 -10.62 14.56
CA CYS A 229 19.39 -10.24 13.13
C CYS A 229 20.18 -11.22 12.25
N GLY A 230 21.12 -11.98 12.83
CA GLY A 230 21.85 -13.05 12.15
C GLY A 230 21.11 -14.39 12.11
N TRP A 231 19.94 -14.51 12.73
CA TRP A 231 19.10 -15.69 12.61
C TRP A 231 18.51 -15.79 11.20
N HIS A 232 18.48 -17.00 10.65
CA HIS A 232 17.97 -17.25 9.31
C HIS A 232 16.46 -17.51 9.37
N SER A 233 15.67 -16.61 8.79
CA SER A 233 14.21 -16.68 8.77
C SER A 233 13.65 -16.36 7.39
N SER A 234 12.44 -16.83 7.11
CA SER A 234 11.68 -16.36 5.95
C SER A 234 11.44 -14.84 6.06
N PHE A 235 11.06 -14.17 4.99
CA PHE A 235 10.87 -12.73 5.01
C PHE A 235 9.80 -12.26 4.02
N ILE A 236 9.30 -11.04 4.24
CA ILE A 236 8.25 -10.47 3.40
C ILE A 236 8.75 -9.15 2.83
N CYS A 237 8.72 -9.05 1.50
CA CYS A 237 8.99 -7.80 0.80
C CYS A 237 7.67 -7.07 0.49
N GLN A 238 7.73 -5.74 0.50
CA GLN A 238 6.67 -4.83 0.09
C GLN A 238 7.19 -3.86 -0.97
N LYS A 239 6.35 -3.54 -1.95
CA LYS A 239 6.61 -2.54 -2.97
C LYS A 239 5.36 -1.67 -3.13
N TYR A 240 5.54 -0.36 -3.05
CA TYR A 240 4.50 0.59 -3.44
C TYR A 240 4.58 0.81 -4.94
N ILE A 241 3.41 0.91 -5.58
CA ILE A 241 3.30 1.33 -6.98
C ILE A 241 3.09 2.85 -7.04
#